data_AF-A0AAN8Z1F0-F1
#
_entry.id   AF-A0AAN8Z1F0-F1
#
_cell.length_a   1.000
_cell.length_b   1.000
_cell.length_c   1.000
_cell.angle_alpha   90.00
_cell.angle_beta   90.00
_cell.angle_gamma   90.00
#
_symmetry.space_group_name_H-M   'P 1'
#
loop_
_entity.id
_entity.type
_entity.pdbx_description
1 polymer ?
#
loop_
_entity_poly.entity_id
_entity_poly.type
_entity_poly.pdbx_seq_one_letter_code
_entity_poly.pdbx_strand_id
1 'polypeptide(L)'
;MAGDPKLIQKRVIEKYCKDFPAEYLDVVHQCDLATLTWAPLVFRYPWDVISGNLCKGGVVVAGDAMHPMTPDLGQGGCAALEDAVVLGRHIGEIFLKNQRIVPQDVGVALGRFVSERRWRTAGLITGSYLSGWAQQTGNNWWMKFLRDIIFYKFLYPKIFDSIRYNCGKLPYASPSQNNSDNPNKMD
;
A
#
# COMPACT_ATOMS: atom_id res chain seq x y z
N MET A 1 -24.33 1.18 -1.64
CA MET A 1 -25.31 2.27 -1.66
C MET A 1 -24.73 3.41 -2.50
N ALA A 2 -24.98 3.41 -3.80
CA ALA A 2 -24.75 4.61 -4.60
C ALA A 2 -25.96 5.52 -4.36
N GLY A 3 -25.76 6.62 -3.63
CA GLY A 3 -26.79 7.66 -3.51
C GLY A 3 -26.85 8.47 -4.81
N ASP A 4 -28.00 9.09 -5.09
CA ASP A 4 -28.13 10.08 -6.16
C ASP A 4 -27.01 11.13 -6.04
N PRO A 5 -26.18 11.34 -7.08
CA PRO A 5 -25.09 12.32 -7.06
C PRO A 5 -25.50 13.72 -6.62
N LYS A 6 -26.72 14.16 -6.97
CA LYS A 6 -27.25 15.46 -6.53
C LYS A 6 -27.46 15.50 -5.02
N LEU A 7 -27.94 14.39 -4.44
CA LEU A 7 -28.11 14.29 -2.99
C LEU A 7 -26.77 14.24 -2.26
N ILE A 8 -25.75 13.60 -2.84
CA ILE A 8 -24.42 13.58 -2.25
C ILE A 8 -23.81 14.99 -2.26
N GLN A 9 -23.83 15.68 -3.39
CA GLN A 9 -23.32 17.06 -3.51
C GLN A 9 -24.04 17.99 -2.53
N LYS A 10 -25.39 17.94 -2.51
CA LYS A 10 -26.21 18.71 -1.57
C LYS A 10 -25.82 18.44 -0.12
N ARG A 11 -25.61 17.16 0.25
CA ARG A 11 -25.21 16.78 1.61
C ARG A 11 -23.82 17.32 1.98
N VAL A 12 -22.87 17.30 1.06
CA VAL A 12 -21.53 17.87 1.28
C VAL A 12 -21.62 19.35 1.58
N ILE A 13 -22.35 20.10 0.75
CA ILE A 13 -22.55 21.55 0.91
C ILE A 13 -23.22 21.88 2.24
N GLU A 14 -24.37 21.25 2.52
CA GLU A 14 -25.22 21.62 3.66
C GLU A 14 -24.66 21.16 5.02
N LYS A 15 -23.94 20.03 5.05
CA LYS A 15 -23.50 19.41 6.31
C LYS A 15 -22.01 19.52 6.56
N TYR A 16 -21.16 19.38 5.54
CA TYR A 16 -19.72 19.22 5.72
C TYR A 16 -18.93 20.49 5.38
N CYS A 17 -19.43 21.32 4.46
CA CYS A 17 -18.80 22.57 4.04
C CYS A 17 -19.44 23.83 4.64
N LYS A 18 -20.37 23.69 5.60
CA LYS A 18 -21.12 24.82 6.17
C LYS A 18 -20.21 25.92 6.76
N ASP A 19 -19.11 25.50 7.38
CA ASP A 19 -18.16 26.39 8.05
C ASP A 19 -16.89 26.63 7.22
N PHE A 20 -16.87 26.22 5.95
CA PHE A 20 -15.70 26.35 5.08
C PHE A 20 -15.74 27.67 4.31
N PRO A 21 -14.58 28.22 3.92
CA PRO A 21 -14.51 29.38 3.02
C PRO A 21 -15.24 29.14 1.69
N ALA A 22 -15.73 30.22 1.07
CA ALA A 22 -16.55 30.15 -0.14
C ALA A 22 -15.84 29.45 -1.31
N GLU A 23 -14.52 29.57 -1.38
CA GLU A 23 -13.69 28.94 -2.40
C GLU A 23 -13.82 27.41 -2.39
N TYR A 24 -14.04 26.80 -1.22
CA TYR A 24 -14.27 25.35 -1.13
C TYR A 24 -15.66 24.95 -1.62
N LEU A 25 -16.66 25.81 -1.46
CA LEU A 25 -18.00 25.58 -2.00
C LEU A 25 -17.97 25.62 -3.52
N ASP A 26 -17.22 26.56 -4.11
CA ASP A 26 -17.05 26.66 -5.56
C ASP A 26 -16.48 25.36 -6.15
N VAL A 27 -15.50 24.76 -5.49
CA VAL A 27 -14.94 23.45 -5.90
C VAL A 27 -16.01 22.37 -5.90
N VAL A 28 -16.83 22.29 -4.84
CA VAL A 28 -17.91 21.30 -4.73
C VAL A 28 -18.99 21.52 -5.78
N HIS A 29 -19.33 22.79 -6.09
CA HIS A 29 -20.31 23.14 -7.12
C HIS A 29 -19.84 22.78 -8.53
N GLN A 30 -18.54 22.85 -8.80
CA GLN A 30 -17.94 22.51 -10.09
C GLN A 30 -17.69 21.01 -10.30
N CYS A 31 -17.93 20.17 -9.29
CA CYS A 31 -17.79 18.72 -9.45
C CYS A 31 -18.74 18.15 -10.53
N ASP A 32 -18.20 17.31 -11.40
CA ASP A 32 -19.01 16.54 -12.35
C ASP A 32 -19.82 15.47 -11.61
N LEU A 33 -21.14 15.64 -11.60
CA LEU A 33 -22.09 14.72 -10.98
C LEU A 33 -22.01 13.30 -11.54
N ALA A 34 -21.57 13.12 -12.78
CA ALA A 34 -21.44 11.79 -13.39
C ALA A 34 -20.30 10.96 -12.78
N THR A 35 -19.28 11.61 -12.19
CA THR A 35 -18.11 10.95 -11.58
C THR A 35 -18.19 10.87 -10.07
N LEU A 36 -19.20 11.51 -9.49
CA LEU A 36 -19.30 11.67 -8.05
C LEU A 36 -19.70 10.36 -7.38
N THR A 37 -18.84 9.89 -6.48
CA THR A 37 -19.02 8.63 -5.76
C THR A 37 -18.96 8.89 -4.26
N TRP A 38 -19.70 8.09 -3.51
CA TRP A 38 -19.66 8.12 -2.05
C TRP A 38 -19.48 6.71 -1.53
N ALA A 39 -18.34 6.47 -0.89
CA ALA A 39 -18.00 5.19 -0.30
C ALA A 39 -17.49 5.39 1.13
N PRO A 40 -17.80 4.47 2.05
CA PRO A 40 -17.18 4.50 3.37
C PRO A 40 -15.67 4.29 3.23
N LEU A 41 -14.90 5.05 3.99
CA LEU A 41 -13.47 4.77 4.17
C LEU A 41 -13.34 3.49 5.00
N VAL A 42 -12.73 2.47 4.41
CA VAL A 42 -12.48 1.18 5.04
C VAL A 42 -10.99 0.93 5.11
N PHE A 43 -10.56 0.25 6.16
CA PHE A 43 -9.20 -0.24 6.30
C PHE A 43 -9.23 -1.64 6.90
N ARG A 44 -8.16 -2.42 6.70
CA ARG A 44 -7.98 -3.71 7.34
C ARG A 44 -7.19 -3.52 8.63
N TYR A 45 -7.52 -4.23 9.70
CA TYR A 45 -6.75 -4.08 10.92
C TYR A 45 -5.32 -4.60 10.75
N PRO A 46 -4.30 -3.95 11.36
CA PRO A 46 -2.91 -4.38 11.27
C PRO A 46 -2.69 -5.84 11.70
N TRP A 47 -3.40 -6.31 12.75
CA TRP A 47 -3.31 -7.69 13.21
C TRP A 47 -3.83 -8.69 12.19
N ASP A 48 -4.87 -8.37 11.43
CA ASP A 48 -5.39 -9.24 10.36
C ASP A 48 -4.38 -9.41 9.23
N VAL A 49 -3.50 -8.44 9.02
CA VAL A 49 -2.37 -8.56 8.07
C VAL A 49 -1.23 -9.37 8.69
N ILE A 50 -0.87 -9.07 9.94
CA ILE A 50 0.28 -9.69 10.62
C ILE A 50 0.04 -11.19 10.85
N SER A 51 -1.15 -11.62 11.26
CA SER A 51 -1.47 -13.02 11.59
C SER A 51 -2.36 -13.70 10.56
N GLY A 52 -3.06 -12.96 9.70
CA GLY A 52 -4.03 -13.54 8.77
C GLY A 52 -3.41 -14.35 7.64
N ASN A 53 -4.22 -15.15 6.96
CA ASN A 53 -3.76 -15.94 5.83
C ASN A 53 -3.86 -15.13 4.52
N LEU A 54 -2.72 -14.72 3.96
CA LEU A 54 -2.64 -13.83 2.78
C LEU A 54 -2.20 -14.57 1.51
N CYS A 55 -1.85 -15.85 1.61
CA CYS A 55 -1.51 -16.68 0.46
C CYS A 55 -1.98 -18.14 0.69
N LYS A 56 -2.41 -18.81 -0.38
CA LYS A 56 -2.80 -20.22 -0.33
C LYS A 56 -2.43 -20.90 -1.63
N GLY A 57 -1.52 -21.88 -1.58
CA GLY A 57 -1.01 -22.54 -2.77
C GLY A 57 -0.38 -21.53 -3.72
N GLY A 58 -0.85 -21.50 -4.97
CA GLY A 58 -0.39 -20.55 -6.00
C GLY A 58 -1.12 -19.20 -6.03
N VAL A 59 -1.88 -18.84 -4.99
CA VAL A 59 -2.66 -17.59 -4.92
C VAL A 59 -2.18 -16.72 -3.77
N VAL A 60 -2.06 -15.41 -4.02
CA VAL A 60 -1.67 -14.40 -3.01
C VAL A 60 -2.52 -13.16 -3.15
N VAL A 61 -2.67 -12.42 -2.05
CA VAL A 61 -3.32 -11.11 -2.01
C VAL A 61 -2.25 -10.01 -1.97
N ALA A 62 -2.42 -8.95 -2.75
CA ALA A 62 -1.54 -7.78 -2.80
C ALA A 62 -2.36 -6.48 -2.98
N GLY A 63 -1.73 -5.32 -2.82
CA GLY A 63 -2.37 -4.00 -2.94
C GLY A 63 -3.52 -3.81 -1.94
N ASP A 64 -4.54 -3.05 -2.34
CA ASP A 64 -5.72 -2.76 -1.51
C ASP A 64 -6.48 -4.01 -1.06
N ALA A 65 -6.32 -5.15 -1.73
CA ALA A 65 -6.91 -6.39 -1.26
C ALA A 65 -6.18 -6.92 0.00
N MET A 66 -4.86 -6.72 0.10
CA MET A 66 -4.03 -7.15 1.22
C MET A 66 -4.02 -6.12 2.34
N HIS A 67 -3.89 -4.85 1.99
CA HIS A 67 -3.63 -3.77 2.94
C HIS A 67 -4.45 -2.50 2.66
N PRO A 68 -5.79 -2.59 2.55
CA PRO A 68 -6.60 -1.40 2.43
C PRO A 68 -6.35 -0.53 3.66
N MET A 69 -6.05 0.74 3.42
CA MET A 69 -5.67 1.72 4.44
C MET A 69 -6.43 3.02 4.21
N THR A 70 -6.53 3.83 5.27
CA THR A 70 -7.09 5.17 5.12
C THR A 70 -6.18 6.03 4.24
N PRO A 71 -6.72 7.03 3.53
CA PRO A 71 -5.96 7.79 2.54
C PRO A 71 -5.00 8.82 3.15
N ASP A 72 -4.96 8.96 4.48
CA ASP A 72 -4.31 10.07 5.19
C ASP A 72 -2.79 10.15 5.04
N LEU A 73 -2.12 9.09 4.57
CA LEU A 73 -0.71 9.12 4.19
C LEU A 73 -0.48 9.07 2.67
N GLY A 74 -1.52 8.81 1.88
CA GLY A 74 -1.41 8.66 0.42
C GLY A 74 -0.52 7.48 -0.03
N GLN A 75 -0.30 6.48 0.82
CA GLN A 75 0.68 5.40 0.55
C GLN A 75 0.08 4.13 -0.10
N GLY A 76 -1.24 4.02 -0.27
CA GLY A 76 -1.86 2.79 -0.80
C GLY A 76 -1.30 2.38 -2.17
N GLY A 77 -1.27 3.31 -3.13
CA GLY A 77 -0.71 3.08 -4.47
C GLY A 77 0.80 2.76 -4.45
N CYS A 78 1.58 3.52 -3.66
CA CYS A 78 3.01 3.25 -3.50
C CYS A 78 3.27 1.85 -2.91
N ALA A 79 2.49 1.45 -1.90
CA ALA A 79 2.58 0.13 -1.29
C ALA A 79 2.21 -1.00 -2.28
N ALA A 80 1.24 -0.76 -3.17
CA ALA A 80 0.92 -1.70 -4.24
C ALA A 80 2.07 -1.85 -5.25
N LEU A 81 2.80 -0.77 -5.56
CA LEU A 81 4.01 -0.85 -6.38
C LEU A 81 5.17 -1.57 -5.67
N GLU A 82 5.36 -1.31 -4.38
CA GLU A 82 6.31 -2.07 -3.55
C GLU A 82 5.99 -3.57 -3.58
N ASP A 83 4.70 -3.94 -3.49
CA ASP A 83 4.27 -5.33 -3.59
C ASP A 83 4.65 -5.95 -4.93
N ALA A 84 4.42 -5.24 -6.04
CA ALA A 84 4.74 -5.72 -7.38
C ALA A 84 6.24 -6.04 -7.52
N VAL A 85 7.12 -5.18 -7.00
CA VAL A 85 8.58 -5.39 -7.04
C VAL A 85 8.98 -6.58 -6.17
N VAL A 86 8.50 -6.66 -4.93
CA VAL A 86 8.86 -7.75 -4.01
C VAL A 86 8.32 -9.09 -4.53
N LEU A 87 7.11 -9.12 -5.05
CA LEU A 87 6.51 -10.31 -5.65
C LEU A 87 7.31 -10.77 -6.88
N GLY A 88 7.63 -9.84 -7.78
CA GLY A 88 8.44 -10.10 -8.97
C GLY A 88 9.83 -10.64 -8.62
N ARG A 89 10.45 -10.13 -7.54
CA ARG A 89 11.74 -10.61 -7.05
C ARG A 89 11.67 -12.07 -6.60
N HIS A 90 10.72 -12.40 -5.71
CA HIS A 90 10.59 -13.78 -5.21
C HIS A 90 10.23 -14.79 -6.31
N ILE A 91 9.36 -14.42 -7.26
CA ILE A 91 9.02 -15.29 -8.40
C ILE A 91 10.20 -15.41 -9.38
N GLY A 92 10.86 -14.30 -9.68
CA GLY A 92 12.01 -14.28 -10.59
C GLY A 92 13.20 -15.10 -10.10
N GLU A 93 13.46 -15.09 -8.78
CA GLU A 93 14.50 -15.92 -8.17
C GLU A 93 14.23 -17.42 -8.38
N ILE A 94 12.98 -17.85 -8.24
CA ILE A 94 12.58 -19.23 -8.53
C ILE A 94 12.72 -19.55 -10.02
N PHE A 95 12.31 -18.64 -10.89
CA PHE A 95 12.42 -18.83 -12.33
C PHE A 95 13.89 -18.99 -12.77
N LEU A 96 14.79 -18.12 -12.31
CA LEU A 96 16.22 -18.21 -12.65
C LEU A 96 16.87 -19.47 -12.09
N LYS A 97 16.50 -19.90 -10.88
CA LYS A 97 17.03 -21.12 -10.26
C LYS A 97 16.63 -22.37 -11.02
N ASN A 98 15.40 -22.44 -11.48
CA ASN A 98 14.82 -23.65 -12.07
C ASN A 98 14.76 -23.63 -13.61
N GLN A 99 15.06 -22.49 -14.25
CA GLN A 99 14.81 -22.22 -15.68
C GLN A 99 13.34 -22.39 -16.12
N ARG A 100 12.43 -22.57 -15.16
CA ARG A 100 10.98 -22.76 -15.36
C ARG A 100 10.22 -22.45 -14.08
N ILE A 101 8.94 -22.12 -14.20
CA ILE A 101 8.04 -21.96 -13.06
C ILE A 101 7.52 -23.34 -12.64
N VAL A 102 7.80 -23.73 -11.40
CA VAL A 102 7.30 -24.99 -10.80
C VAL A 102 6.21 -24.64 -9.79
N PRO A 103 4.99 -25.23 -9.87
CA PRO A 103 3.87 -24.84 -9.00
C PRO A 103 4.16 -24.93 -7.50
N GLN A 104 4.94 -25.92 -7.06
CA GLN A 104 5.33 -26.09 -5.66
C GLN A 104 6.20 -24.93 -5.17
N ASP A 105 7.16 -24.49 -6.01
CA ASP A 105 8.07 -23.40 -5.68
C ASP A 105 7.38 -22.03 -5.72
N VAL A 106 6.33 -21.88 -6.54
CA VAL A 106 5.50 -20.67 -6.56
C VAL A 106 4.88 -20.44 -5.19
N GLY A 107 4.26 -21.46 -4.58
CA GLY A 107 3.66 -21.30 -3.25
C GLY A 107 4.67 -20.86 -2.18
N VAL A 108 5.90 -21.38 -2.25
CA VAL A 108 7.00 -20.96 -1.37
C VAL A 108 7.39 -19.49 -1.63
N ALA A 109 7.52 -19.08 -2.89
CA ALA A 109 7.81 -17.68 -3.26
C ALA A 109 6.72 -16.72 -2.79
N LEU A 110 5.44 -17.09 -2.94
CA LEU A 110 4.31 -16.30 -2.45
C LEU A 110 4.32 -16.18 -0.92
N GLY A 111 4.66 -17.25 -0.21
CA GLY A 111 4.84 -17.22 1.24
C GLY A 111 5.96 -16.27 1.68
N ARG A 112 7.08 -16.25 0.96
CA ARG A 112 8.21 -15.32 1.21
C ARG A 112 7.81 -13.87 0.95
N PHE A 113 7.15 -13.59 -0.17
CA PHE A 113 6.56 -12.28 -0.46
C PHE A 113 5.68 -11.80 0.70
N VAL A 114 4.73 -12.64 1.14
CA VAL A 114 3.83 -12.31 2.24
C VAL A 114 4.62 -12.01 3.51
N SER A 115 5.60 -12.84 3.86
CA SER A 115 6.38 -12.67 5.09
C SER A 115 7.15 -11.35 5.14
N GLU A 116 7.68 -10.91 4.00
CA GLU A 116 8.42 -9.65 3.87
C GLU A 116 7.51 -8.43 3.96
N ARG A 117 6.30 -8.53 3.40
CA ARG A 117 5.38 -7.40 3.29
C ARG A 117 4.51 -7.16 4.53
N ARG A 118 4.21 -8.20 5.32
CA ARG A 118 3.29 -8.13 6.48
C ARG A 118 3.53 -6.94 7.41
N TRP A 119 4.74 -6.80 7.94
CA TRP A 119 5.05 -5.75 8.91
C TRP A 119 5.08 -4.36 8.29
N ARG A 120 5.54 -4.28 7.04
CA ARG A 120 5.59 -3.03 6.29
C ARG A 120 4.17 -2.49 6.04
N THR A 121 3.27 -3.34 5.55
CA THR A 121 1.90 -2.94 5.23
C THR A 121 1.07 -2.70 6.49
N ALA A 122 1.27 -3.49 7.56
CA ALA A 122 0.66 -3.23 8.86
C ALA A 122 1.09 -1.89 9.47
N GLY A 123 2.37 -1.52 9.32
CA GLY A 123 2.89 -0.22 9.72
C GLY A 123 2.25 0.94 8.94
N LEU A 124 2.07 0.79 7.63
CA LEU A 124 1.39 1.78 6.78
C LEU A 124 -0.06 1.99 7.19
N ILE A 125 -0.82 0.91 7.36
CA ILE A 125 -2.22 0.97 7.84
C ILE A 125 -2.30 1.74 9.15
N THR A 126 -1.43 1.40 10.11
CA THR A 126 -1.39 2.03 11.43
C THR A 126 -1.06 3.51 11.31
N GLY A 127 -0.05 3.86 10.51
CA GLY A 127 0.37 5.23 10.28
C GLY A 127 -0.74 6.07 9.63
N SER A 128 -1.43 5.53 8.63
CA SER A 128 -2.57 6.19 7.97
C SER A 128 -3.70 6.46 8.95
N TYR A 129 -4.10 5.45 9.74
CA TYR A 129 -5.16 5.62 10.72
C TYR A 129 -4.83 6.70 11.76
N LEU A 130 -3.60 6.67 12.31
CA LEU A 130 -3.16 7.66 13.29
C LEU A 130 -3.01 9.06 12.70
N SER A 131 -2.64 9.17 11.42
CA SER A 131 -2.61 10.45 10.68
C SER A 131 -4.01 11.04 10.55
N GLY A 132 -5.00 10.24 10.14
CA GLY A 132 -6.40 10.70 10.07
C GLY A 132 -6.95 11.13 11.43
N TRP A 133 -6.65 10.37 12.48
CA TRP A 133 -7.01 10.73 13.85
C TRP A 133 -6.39 12.08 14.26
N ALA A 134 -5.11 12.29 14.00
CA ALA A 134 -4.41 13.54 14.31
C ALA A 134 -4.99 14.75 13.55
N GLN A 135 -5.40 14.57 12.29
CA GLN A 135 -5.99 15.62 11.45
C GLN A 135 -7.41 16.00 11.89
N GLN A 136 -8.20 15.03 12.35
CA GLN A 136 -9.59 15.25 12.79
C GLN A 136 -9.71 15.68 14.26
N THR A 137 -8.58 15.77 14.98
CA THR A 137 -8.56 16.06 16.40
C THR A 137 -9.03 17.50 16.68
N GLY A 138 -10.18 17.62 17.36
CA GLY A 138 -10.76 18.89 17.82
C GLY A 138 -9.99 19.57 18.97
N ASN A 139 -10.57 20.63 19.53
CA ASN A 139 -9.88 21.60 20.39
C ASN A 139 -9.52 21.11 21.82
N ASN A 140 -9.48 19.80 22.06
CA ASN A 140 -9.19 19.22 23.38
C ASN A 140 -7.68 19.22 23.64
N TRP A 141 -7.25 19.98 24.65
CA TRP A 141 -5.83 20.17 25.00
C TRP A 141 -5.05 18.86 25.18
N TRP A 142 -5.66 17.84 25.79
CA TRP A 142 -5.07 16.51 25.96
C TRP A 142 -4.79 15.79 24.62
N MET A 143 -5.67 15.97 23.64
CA MET A 143 -5.47 15.38 22.32
C MET A 143 -4.42 16.15 21.51
N LYS A 144 -4.32 17.48 21.68
CA LYS A 144 -3.20 18.26 21.14
C LYS A 144 -1.87 17.77 21.71
N PHE A 145 -1.79 17.54 23.02
CA PHE A 145 -0.59 16.98 23.66
C PHE A 145 -0.22 15.60 23.12
N LEU A 146 -1.19 14.67 23.03
CA LEU A 146 -0.95 13.34 22.48
C LEU A 146 -0.52 13.38 21.01
N ARG A 147 -1.13 14.25 20.20
CA ARG A 147 -0.72 14.48 18.81
C ARG A 147 0.70 15.03 18.74
N ASP A 148 1.01 16.07 19.50
CA ASP A 148 2.29 16.77 19.43
C ASP A 148 3.45 15.89 19.96
N ILE A 149 3.20 15.08 20.99
CA ILE A 149 4.21 14.15 21.51
C ILE A 149 4.22 12.82 20.77
N ILE A 150 3.11 12.07 20.71
CA ILE A 150 3.15 10.70 20.19
C ILE A 150 3.21 10.72 18.66
N PHE A 151 2.34 11.50 18.00
CA PHE A 151 2.27 11.52 16.55
C PHE A 151 3.47 12.24 15.94
N TYR A 152 3.71 13.52 16.27
CA TYR A 152 4.78 14.28 15.61
C TYR A 152 6.20 13.92 16.07
N LYS A 153 6.40 13.59 17.35
CA LYS A 153 7.76 13.31 17.87
C LYS A 153 8.21 11.86 17.67
N PHE A 154 7.31 10.88 17.76
CA PHE A 154 7.67 9.46 17.70
C PHE A 154 7.20 8.76 16.44
N LEU A 155 5.98 9.03 15.98
CA LEU A 155 5.39 8.29 14.86
C LEU A 155 5.77 8.90 13.50
N TYR A 156 5.73 10.22 13.38
CA TYR A 156 6.03 10.94 12.13
C TYR A 156 7.43 10.64 11.60
N PRO A 157 8.50 10.61 12.40
CA PRO A 157 9.83 10.22 11.91
C PRO A 157 9.86 8.78 11.39
N LYS A 158 9.20 7.84 12.09
CA LYS A 158 9.12 6.43 11.64
C LYS A 158 8.29 6.26 10.37
N ILE A 159 7.22 7.04 10.20
CA ILE A 159 6.42 7.08 8.97
C ILE A 159 7.26 7.69 7.84
N PHE A 160 8.01 8.76 8.10
CA PHE A 160 8.84 9.43 7.10
C PHE A 160 10.03 8.57 6.65
N ASP A 161 10.69 7.87 7.57
CA ASP A 161 11.71 6.86 7.25
C ASP A 161 11.14 5.73 6.40
N SER A 162 9.85 5.44 6.55
CA SER A 162 9.13 4.45 5.76
C SER A 162 8.88 4.88 4.30
N ILE A 163 9.16 6.13 3.93
CA ILE A 163 9.13 6.60 2.52
C ILE A 163 10.26 5.94 1.71
N ARG A 164 11.35 5.55 2.38
CA ARG A 164 12.51 4.90 1.74
C ARG A 164 12.51 3.39 1.98
N TYR A 165 11.42 2.73 1.62
CA TYR A 165 11.37 1.27 1.67
C TYR A 165 12.19 0.66 0.53
N ASN A 166 13.17 -0.18 0.89
CA ASN A 166 13.99 -0.89 -0.09
C ASN A 166 13.37 -2.26 -0.42
N CYS A 167 12.80 -2.39 -1.62
CA CYS A 167 12.21 -3.64 -2.12
C CYS A 167 13.24 -4.68 -2.59
N GLY A 168 14.54 -4.33 -2.56
CA GLY A 168 15.61 -5.12 -3.16
C GLY A 168 15.71 -4.89 -4.68
N LYS A 169 16.54 -5.71 -5.34
CA LYS A 169 16.73 -5.68 -6.80
C LYS A 169 16.00 -6.82 -7.45
N LEU A 170 15.39 -6.56 -8.61
CA LEU A 170 14.85 -7.63 -9.44
C LEU A 170 16.00 -8.52 -9.94
N PRO A 171 15.80 -9.85 -9.92
CA PRO A 171 16.78 -10.78 -10.42
C PRO A 171 16.82 -10.67 -11.95
N TYR A 172 18.02 -10.69 -12.53
CA TYR A 172 18.23 -10.73 -13.97
C TYR A 172 19.18 -11.86 -14.30
N ALA A 173 18.96 -12.52 -15.44
CA ALA A 173 19.96 -13.42 -15.98
C ALA A 173 21.11 -12.56 -16.52
N SER A 174 22.30 -12.70 -15.96
CA SER A 174 23.49 -12.19 -16.63
C SER A 174 23.59 -12.87 -18.00
N PRO A 175 23.81 -12.14 -19.11
CA PRO A 175 24.20 -12.78 -20.34
C PRO A 175 25.49 -13.54 -20.04
N SER A 176 25.43 -14.87 -20.09
CA SER A 176 26.59 -15.72 -19.88
C SER A 176 27.70 -15.27 -20.84
N GLN A 177 28.90 -15.01 -20.29
CA GLN A 177 30.12 -15.15 -21.06
C GLN A 177 30.10 -16.57 -21.63
N ASN A 178 29.95 -16.66 -22.95
CA ASN A 178 30.07 -17.93 -23.65
C ASN A 178 31.45 -18.49 -23.33
N ASN A 179 31.48 -19.64 -22.66
CA ASN A 179 32.65 -20.49 -22.56
C ASN A 179 33.13 -20.82 -23.98
N SER A 180 34.09 -20.06 -24.48
CA SER A 180 34.90 -20.39 -25.64
C SER A 180 36.30 -20.79 -25.16
N ASP A 181 36.40 -21.92 -24.49
CA ASP A 181 37.66 -22.64 -24.33
C ASP A 181 37.37 -24.12 -24.43
N ASN A 182 37.32 -24.61 -25.68
CA ASN A 182 37.41 -26.03 -25.97
C ASN A 182 38.63 -26.22 -26.91
N PRO A 183 39.85 -26.35 -26.37
CA PRO A 183 41.04 -26.61 -27.17
C PRO A 183 41.15 -28.11 -27.40
N ASN A 184 40.21 -28.67 -28.18
CA ASN A 184 40.30 -30.03 -28.69
C ASN A 184 39.64 -30.09 -30.07
N LYS A 185 40.35 -29.55 -31.06
CA LYS A 185 40.24 -29.97 -32.46
C LYS A 185 41.64 -30.40 -32.90
N MET A 186 41.88 -31.70 -32.86
CA MET A 186 42.83 -32.36 -33.76
C MET A 186 42.15 -32.41 -35.12
N ASP A 187 42.83 -31.89 -36.13
CA ASP A 187 42.96 -32.43 -37.49
C ASP A 187 44.21 -31.77 -38.11
#